data_AF-A0A8C5RLE1-F1
#
_entry.id   AF-A0A8C5RLE1-F1
#
_cell.length_a   1.000
_cell.length_b   1.000
_cell.length_c   1.000
_cell.angle_alpha   90.00
_cell.angle_beta   90.00
_cell.angle_gamma   90.00
#
_symmetry.space_group_name_H-M   'P 1'
#
loop_
_entity.id
_entity.type
_entity.pdbx_description
1 polymer ?
#
loop_
_entity_poly.entity_id
_entity_poly.type
_entity_poly.pdbx_seq_one_letter_code
_entity_poly.pdbx_strand_id
1 'polypeptide(L)'
;MVLWKGIYFVLALFLGSFFGSIFMLGPLLPLMSISPAWYRWLTDRVVATWFTLPVALLEIVFGSKVVITGDGFIPGERSVIIMNHRTRMDWMFLWSCLLRYSYLRLEKICLKSTLKVIPGFGRLLIDLLIIF
;
A
#
# COMPACT_ATOMS: atom_id res chain seq x y z
N MET A 1 18.90 -17.33 -12.36
CA MET A 1 17.80 -17.49 -11.38
C MET A 1 17.26 -16.17 -10.84
N VAL A 2 18.10 -15.15 -10.57
CA VAL A 2 17.65 -13.84 -10.04
C VAL A 2 16.73 -13.08 -11.01
N LEU A 3 17.02 -13.11 -12.31
CA LEU A 3 16.22 -12.43 -13.34
C LEU A 3 14.75 -12.89 -13.38
N TRP A 4 14.51 -14.21 -13.36
CA TRP A 4 13.16 -14.79 -13.39
C TRP A 4 12.33 -14.41 -12.16
N LYS A 5 12.96 -14.38 -10.98
CA LYS A 5 12.33 -13.91 -9.74
C LYS A 5 11.94 -12.43 -9.83
N GLY A 6 12.83 -11.60 -10.39
CA GLY A 6 12.55 -10.18 -10.63
C GLY A 6 11.41 -9.94 -11.62
N ILE A 7 11.38 -10.69 -12.73
CA ILE A 7 10.29 -10.61 -13.72
C ILE A 7 8.96 -11.01 -13.07
N TYR A 8 8.92 -12.15 -12.38
CA TYR A 8 7.74 -12.60 -11.65
C TYR A 8 7.27 -11.55 -10.64
N PHE A 9 8.20 -10.97 -9.87
CA PHE A 9 7.91 -9.96 -8.89
C PHE A 9 7.23 -8.72 -9.50
N VAL A 10 7.82 -8.15 -10.55
CA VAL A 10 7.27 -6.96 -11.21
C VAL A 10 5.92 -7.27 -11.85
N LEU A 11 5.78 -8.41 -12.52
CA LEU A 11 4.51 -8.81 -13.14
C LEU A 11 3.42 -9.04 -12.10
N ALA A 12 3.73 -9.72 -11.00
CA ALA A 12 2.77 -9.97 -9.92
C ALA A 12 2.29 -8.65 -9.29
N LEU A 13 3.21 -7.71 -9.05
CA LEU A 13 2.84 -6.38 -8.53
C LEU A 13 2.01 -5.58 -9.53
N PHE A 14 2.41 -5.58 -10.81
CA PHE A 14 1.70 -4.85 -11.86
C PHE A 14 0.29 -5.40 -12.05
N LEU A 15 0.16 -6.71 -12.29
CA LEU A 15 -1.13 -7.37 -12.48
C LEU A 15 -1.99 -7.27 -11.21
N GLY A 16 -1.39 -7.47 -10.04
CA GLY A 16 -2.09 -7.31 -8.76
C GLY A 16 -2.65 -5.90 -8.59
N SER A 17 -1.89 -4.85 -8.91
CA SER A 17 -2.36 -3.47 -8.83
C SER A 17 -3.44 -3.17 -9.88
N PHE A 18 -3.21 -3.62 -11.11
CA PHE A 18 -4.10 -3.38 -12.24
C PHE A 18 -5.47 -4.05 -12.01
N PHE A 19 -5.48 -5.35 -11.72
CA PHE A 19 -6.70 -6.08 -11.43
C PHE A 19 -7.33 -5.67 -10.10
N GLY A 20 -6.52 -5.39 -9.07
CA GLY A 20 -7.01 -4.88 -7.78
C GLY A 20 -7.79 -3.56 -7.93
N SER A 21 -7.24 -2.62 -8.69
CA SER A 21 -7.90 -1.33 -8.94
C SER A 21 -9.20 -1.48 -9.75
N ILE A 22 -9.22 -2.31 -10.78
CA ILE A 22 -10.41 -2.48 -11.64
C ILE A 22 -11.50 -3.30 -10.95
N PHE A 23 -11.14 -4.47 -10.40
CA PHE A 23 -12.13 -5.47 -9.95
C PHE A 23 -12.42 -5.42 -8.45
N MET A 24 -11.51 -4.89 -7.63
CA MET A 24 -11.76 -4.77 -6.19
C MET A 24 -12.19 -3.35 -5.82
N LEU A 25 -11.52 -2.33 -6.36
CA LEU A 25 -11.82 -0.93 -6.04
C LEU A 25 -12.87 -0.29 -6.95
N GLY A 26 -12.86 -0.63 -8.24
CA GLY A 26 -13.82 -0.13 -9.23
C GLY A 26 -15.30 -0.30 -8.82
N PRO A 27 -15.74 -1.50 -8.39
CA PRO A 27 -17.11 -1.73 -7.94
C PRO A 27 -17.51 -0.93 -6.70
N LEU A 28 -16.54 -0.43 -5.93
CA LEU A 28 -16.78 0.36 -4.72
C LEU A 28 -16.94 1.85 -5.02
N LEU A 29 -16.63 2.33 -6.22
CA LEU A 29 -16.74 3.74 -6.58
C LEU A 29 -18.16 4.34 -6.38
N PRO A 30 -19.27 3.64 -6.71
CA PRO A 30 -20.60 4.17 -6.44
C PRO A 30 -20.87 4.42 -4.95
N LEU A 31 -20.24 3.65 -4.06
CA LEU A 31 -20.37 3.82 -2.60
C LEU A 31 -19.81 5.16 -2.13
N MET A 32 -18.83 5.73 -2.85
CA MET A 32 -18.29 7.06 -2.56
C MET A 32 -19.37 8.15 -2.61
N SER A 33 -20.30 8.05 -3.56
CA SER A 33 -21.41 8.99 -3.72
C SER A 33 -22.51 8.81 -2.67
N ILE A 34 -22.67 7.59 -2.14
CA ILE A 34 -23.71 7.25 -1.16
C ILE A 34 -23.23 7.58 0.26
N SER A 35 -22.05 7.07 0.63
CA SER A 35 -21.45 7.31 1.94
C SER A 35 -19.92 7.28 1.84
N PRO A 36 -19.28 8.46 1.86
CA PRO A 36 -17.82 8.56 1.85
C PRO A 36 -17.14 7.82 3.01
N ALA A 37 -17.82 7.74 4.17
CA ALA A 37 -17.30 7.06 5.35
C ALA A 37 -17.23 5.53 5.14
N TRP A 38 -18.29 4.93 4.61
CA TRP A 38 -18.32 3.50 4.29
C TRP A 38 -17.38 3.15 3.15
N TYR A 39 -17.31 4.00 2.13
CA TYR A 39 -16.33 3.87 1.05
C TYR A 39 -14.91 3.77 1.61
N ARG A 40 -14.47 4.76 2.40
CA ARG A 40 -13.13 4.76 3.01
C ARG A 40 -12.89 3.54 3.90
N TRP A 41 -13.85 3.20 4.76
CA TRP A 41 -13.72 2.06 5.67
C TRP A 41 -13.49 0.72 4.94
N LEU A 42 -14.13 0.55 3.78
CA LEU A 42 -14.04 -0.66 2.97
C LEU A 42 -12.80 -0.65 2.08
N THR A 43 -12.52 0.45 1.39
CA THR A 43 -11.33 0.56 0.53
C THR A 43 -10.04 0.44 1.33
N ASP A 44 -9.96 1.04 2.52
CA ASP A 44 -8.79 0.92 3.41
C ASP A 44 -8.48 -0.55 3.77
N ARG A 45 -9.51 -1.42 3.89
CA ARG A 45 -9.34 -2.86 4.17
C ARG A 45 -8.90 -3.64 2.94
N VAL A 46 -9.50 -3.34 1.79
CA VAL A 46 -9.14 -3.95 0.50
C VAL A 46 -7.68 -3.64 0.17
N VAL A 47 -7.29 -2.37 0.30
CA VAL A 47 -5.92 -1.88 0.11
C VAL A 47 -4.95 -2.53 1.09
N ALA A 48 -5.29 -2.59 2.38
CA ALA A 48 -4.44 -3.25 3.38
C ALA A 48 -4.23 -4.74 3.07
N THR A 49 -5.26 -5.42 2.56
CA THR A 49 -5.14 -6.81 2.12
C THR A 49 -4.19 -6.92 0.92
N TRP A 50 -4.29 -6.00 -0.03
CA TRP A 50 -3.39 -5.96 -1.18
C TRP A 50 -1.93 -5.73 -0.78
N PHE A 51 -1.65 -4.86 0.20
CA PHE A 51 -0.27 -4.62 0.68
C PHE A 51 0.43 -5.85 1.27
N THR A 52 -0.32 -6.88 1.65
CA THR A 52 0.28 -8.16 2.08
C THR A 52 1.01 -8.86 0.94
N LEU A 53 0.58 -8.68 -0.31
CA LEU A 53 1.18 -9.31 -1.48
C LEU A 53 2.62 -8.81 -1.74
N PRO A 54 2.91 -7.48 -1.84
CA PRO A 54 4.27 -7.00 -1.94
C PRO A 54 5.21 -7.51 -0.84
N VAL A 55 4.73 -7.55 0.41
CA VAL A 55 5.52 -8.06 1.54
C VAL A 55 5.79 -9.55 1.40
N ALA A 56 4.78 -10.35 1.06
CA ALA A 56 4.93 -11.78 0.82
C ALA A 56 5.90 -12.05 -0.35
N LEU A 57 5.80 -11.28 -1.44
CA LEU A 57 6.72 -11.39 -2.56
C LEU A 57 8.17 -11.07 -2.15
N LEU A 58 8.38 -10.02 -1.35
CA LEU A 58 9.70 -9.65 -0.84
C LEU A 58 10.32 -10.74 0.04
N GLU A 59 9.55 -11.31 0.95
CA GLU A 59 10.07 -12.26 1.94
C GLU A 59 10.15 -13.69 1.40
N ILE A 60 9.16 -14.13 0.61
CA ILE A 60 9.07 -15.52 0.12
C ILE A 60 9.85 -15.70 -1.18
N VAL A 61 9.66 -14.82 -2.17
CA VAL A 61 10.30 -15.00 -3.49
C VAL A 61 11.79 -14.68 -3.43
N PHE A 62 12.14 -13.58 -2.76
CA PHE A 62 13.54 -13.16 -2.60
C PHE A 62 14.22 -13.73 -1.36
N GLY A 63 13.48 -14.32 -0.42
CA GLY A 63 14.07 -14.83 0.84
C GLY A 63 14.55 -13.71 1.76
N SER A 64 14.02 -12.49 1.60
CA SER A 64 14.47 -11.33 2.36
C SER A 64 14.08 -11.49 3.82
N LYS A 65 15.05 -11.49 4.73
CA LYS A 65 14.79 -11.48 6.16
C LYS A 65 14.66 -10.04 6.66
N VAL A 66 13.44 -9.61 6.96
CA VAL A 66 13.18 -8.30 7.57
C VAL A 66 13.37 -8.42 9.08
N VAL A 67 14.30 -7.63 9.63
CA VAL A 67 14.57 -7.55 11.08
C VAL A 67 14.13 -6.18 11.56
N ILE A 68 13.27 -6.16 12.57
CA ILE A 68 12.71 -4.94 13.14
C ILE A 68 13.21 -4.85 14.58
N THR A 69 13.79 -3.69 14.93
CA THR A 69 14.41 -3.44 16.24
C THR A 69 14.02 -2.06 16.73
N GLY A 70 13.99 -1.88 18.04
CA GLY A 70 13.58 -0.63 18.70
C GLY A 70 12.21 -0.77 19.37
N ASP A 71 11.65 0.37 19.77
CA ASP A 71 10.35 0.43 20.43
C ASP A 71 9.23 0.07 19.44
N GLY A 72 8.23 -0.64 19.95
CA GLY A 72 7.06 -1.02 19.16
C GLY A 72 6.11 0.17 18.92
N PHE A 73 5.27 0.05 17.89
CA PHE A 73 4.18 0.99 17.70
C PHE A 73 3.09 0.77 18.74
N ILE A 74 2.44 1.85 19.17
CA ILE A 74 1.19 1.78 19.95
C ILE A 74 0.02 1.80 18.94
N PRO A 75 -0.70 0.69 18.76
CA PRO A 75 -1.75 0.63 17.74
C PRO A 75 -2.89 1.59 18.08
N GLY A 76 -3.31 2.41 17.10
CA GLY A 76 -4.42 3.35 17.24
C GLY A 76 -4.01 4.78 17.62
N GLU A 77 -2.75 5.00 17.99
CA GLU A 77 -2.22 6.35 18.14
C GLU A 77 -1.96 7.02 16.78
N ARG A 78 -2.10 8.35 16.74
CA ARG A 78 -1.75 9.14 15.57
C ARG A 78 -0.23 9.36 15.59
N SER A 79 0.47 8.65 14.72
CA SER A 79 1.92 8.77 14.57
C SER A 79 2.30 9.38 13.23
N VAL A 80 3.43 10.10 13.22
CA VAL A 80 4.09 10.54 11.98
C VAL A 80 5.35 9.70 11.84
N ILE A 81 5.42 8.91 10.77
CA ILE A 81 6.57 8.06 10.48
C ILE A 81 7.50 8.83 9.54
N ILE A 82 8.75 9.02 9.99
CA ILE A 82 9.81 9.61 9.19
C ILE A 82 10.83 8.51 8.89
N MET A 83 11.05 8.23 7.61
CA MET A 83 11.97 7.21 7.17
C MET A 83 12.92 7.74 6.11
N ASN A 84 14.14 7.21 6.07
CA ASN A 84 15.04 7.45 4.95
C ASN A 84 14.47 6.76 3.71
N HIS A 85 14.39 7.47 2.58
CA HIS A 85 13.86 6.96 1.33
C HIS A 85 14.96 6.81 0.28
N ARG A 86 15.75 5.75 0.39
CA ARG A 86 16.87 5.43 -0.50
C ARG A 86 16.42 4.69 -1.75
N THR A 87 15.38 3.86 -1.66
CA THR A 87 14.92 3.02 -2.78
C THR A 87 13.40 2.99 -2.91
N ARG A 88 12.91 2.60 -4.09
CA ARG A 88 11.46 2.40 -4.31
C ARG A 88 10.88 1.22 -3.50
N MET A 89 11.74 0.33 -2.99
CA MET A 89 11.34 -0.84 -2.20
C MET A 89 11.11 -0.50 -0.73
N ASP A 90 11.47 0.71 -0.29
CA ASP A 90 11.40 1.14 1.11
C ASP A 90 9.97 1.04 1.65
N TRP A 91 8.97 1.28 0.81
CA TRP A 91 7.55 1.08 1.11
C TRP A 91 7.25 -0.35 1.59
N MET A 92 7.83 -1.36 0.96
CA MET A 92 7.57 -2.75 1.32
C MET A 92 8.20 -3.13 2.66
N PHE A 93 9.33 -2.51 3.02
CA PHE A 93 9.91 -2.66 4.36
C PHE A 93 9.05 -1.97 5.41
N LEU A 94 8.50 -0.78 5.12
CA LEU A 94 7.54 -0.11 5.99
C LEU A 94 6.29 -0.98 6.20
N TRP A 95 5.69 -1.49 5.12
CA TRP A 95 4.50 -2.35 5.20
C TRP A 95 4.77 -3.65 5.95
N SER A 96 5.94 -4.25 5.75
CA SER A 96 6.40 -5.43 6.51
C SER A 96 6.48 -5.13 8.02
N CYS A 97 6.87 -3.92 8.39
CA CYS A 97 6.88 -3.46 9.78
C CYS A 97 5.45 -3.25 10.33
N LEU A 98 4.63 -2.50 9.60
CA LEU A 98 3.25 -2.22 9.98
C LEU A 98 2.39 -3.48 10.07
N LEU A 99 2.66 -4.50 9.25
CA LEU A 99 1.98 -5.80 9.31
C LEU A 99 2.17 -6.53 10.64
N ARG A 100 3.36 -6.41 11.24
CA ARG A 100 3.71 -7.13 12.47
C ARG A 100 3.38 -6.36 13.74
N TYR A 101 3.44 -5.04 13.68
CA TYR A 101 3.41 -4.20 14.87
C TYR A 101 2.31 -3.12 14.85
N SER A 102 1.54 -2.96 13.77
CA SER A 102 0.51 -1.91 13.67
C SER A 102 -0.63 -2.29 12.70
N TYR A 103 -1.38 -1.30 12.22
CA TYR A 103 -2.46 -1.47 11.26
C TYR A 103 -2.07 -0.87 9.90
N LEU A 104 -1.80 -1.73 8.91
CA LEU A 104 -1.59 -1.31 7.51
C LEU A 104 -2.70 -0.39 6.97
N ARG A 105 -3.96 -0.69 7.31
CA ARG A 105 -5.13 0.04 6.80
C ARG A 105 -5.16 1.53 7.18
N LEU A 106 -4.42 1.92 8.21
CA LEU A 106 -4.41 3.30 8.72
C LEU A 106 -3.26 4.13 8.15
N GLU A 107 -2.35 3.51 7.39
CA GLU A 107 -1.24 4.20 6.77
C GLU A 107 -1.76 5.24 5.76
N LYS A 108 -1.22 6.47 5.83
CA LYS A 108 -1.50 7.54 4.88
C LYS A 108 -0.20 8.21 4.46
N ILE A 109 0.03 8.29 3.15
CA ILE A 109 1.27 8.81 2.57
C ILE A 109 1.09 10.27 2.14
N CYS A 110 2.08 11.11 2.46
CA CYS A 110 2.12 12.48 1.98
C CYS A 110 2.65 12.54 0.54
N LEU A 111 1.74 12.77 -0.42
CA LEU A 111 2.09 12.87 -1.84
C LEU A 111 2.64 14.24 -2.23
N LYS A 112 3.63 14.26 -3.15
CA LYS A 112 4.15 15.48 -3.77
C LYS A 112 3.04 16.24 -4.51
N SER A 113 3.04 17.57 -4.40
CA SER A 113 2.01 18.46 -4.96
C SER A 113 1.78 18.27 -6.47
N THR A 114 2.83 17.99 -7.23
CA THR A 114 2.76 17.77 -8.69
C THR A 114 1.91 16.56 -9.07
N LEU A 115 1.88 15.53 -8.22
CA LEU A 115 1.10 14.31 -8.48
C LEU A 115 -0.39 14.49 -8.15
N LYS A 116 -0.75 15.52 -7.38
CA LYS A 116 -2.15 15.85 -7.07
C LYS A 116 -2.90 16.48 -8.25
N VAL A 117 -2.17 16.98 -9.26
CA VAL A 117 -2.74 17.76 -10.37
C VAL A 117 -3.18 16.87 -11.55
N ILE A 118 -2.75 15.60 -11.58
CA ILE A 118 -3.06 14.68 -12.68
C ILE A 118 -4.56 14.31 -12.63
N PRO A 119 -5.34 14.54 -13.71
CA PRO A 119 -6.75 14.18 -13.75
C PRO A 119 -6.94 12.66 -13.62
N GLY A 120 -7.96 12.24 -12.88
CA GLY A 120 -8.08 10.85 -12.39
C GLY A 120 -7.37 10.65 -11.05
N PHE A 121 -6.09 11.03 -10.95
CA PHE A 121 -5.24 10.91 -9.76
C PHE A 121 -5.64 11.87 -8.62
N GLY A 122 -6.12 13.08 -8.94
CA GLY A 122 -6.31 14.17 -7.97
C GLY A 122 -7.64 14.25 -7.20
N ARG A 123 -8.70 13.50 -7.55
CA ARG A 123 -10.00 13.63 -6.85
C ARG A 123 -10.71 12.30 -6.55
N LEU A 124 -10.60 11.30 -7.43
CA LEU A 124 -11.03 9.91 -7.15
C LEU A 124 -9.92 9.09 -6.48
N LEU A 125 -8.66 9.47 -6.75
CA LEU A 125 -7.47 8.75 -6.31
C LEU A 125 -6.76 9.43 -5.12
N ILE A 126 -7.13 10.62 -4.66
CA ILE A 126 -6.62 11.09 -3.34
C ILE A 126 -7.07 10.17 -2.20
N ASP A 127 -8.18 9.44 -2.37
CA ASP A 127 -8.62 8.38 -1.47
C ASP A 127 -8.16 6.96 -1.89
N LEU A 128 -7.70 6.77 -3.14
CA LEU A 128 -7.35 5.46 -3.73
C LEU A 128 -5.84 5.26 -3.99
N LEU A 129 -5.05 6.33 -4.04
CA LEU A 129 -3.65 6.41 -4.48
C LEU A 129 -2.71 6.71 -3.33
N ILE A 130 -3.07 6.19 -2.16
CA ILE A 130 -2.10 5.86 -1.12
C ILE A 130 -1.45 4.49 -1.43
N ILE A 131 -1.77 3.92 -2.59
CA ILE A 131 -0.94 2.91 -3.27
C ILE A 131 -0.38 3.54 -4.54
N PHE A 132 0.78 4.17 -4.45
CA PHE A 132 1.93 4.14 -5.38
C PHE A 132 2.95 5.20 -4.96
#